data_AF-C6J0G2-F1
#
_entry.id   AF-C6J0G2-F1
#
_cell.length_a   1.000
_cell.length_b   1.000
_cell.length_c   1.000
_cell.angle_alpha   90.00
_cell.angle_beta   90.00
_cell.angle_gamma   90.00
#
_symmetry.space_group_name_H-M   'P 1'
#
loop_
_entity.id
_entity.type
_entity.pdbx_description
1 polymer ?
#
loop_
_entity_poly.entity_id
_entity_poly.type
_entity_poly.pdbx_seq_one_letter_code
_entity_poly.pdbx_strand_id
1 'polypeptide(L)' 'MATKKTKTEPNLLATPKNPNLCFVLFPSAHLTASSAAVSLRSLYLQLEREGDRVIESIQYDEAARRLEIKFEPKGA' A
#
# COMPACT_ATOMS: atom_id res chain seq x y z
N MET A 1 5.36 28.03 35.89
CA MET A 1 4.65 26.84 35.39
C MET A 1 4.09 27.15 34.01
N ALA A 2 4.52 26.44 32.97
CA ALA A 2 3.97 26.61 31.63
C ALA A 2 3.77 25.21 31.02
N THR A 3 2.55 24.70 31.11
CA THR A 3 2.08 23.51 30.41
C THR A 3 2.09 23.77 28.91
N LYS A 4 3.17 23.36 28.23
CA LYS A 4 3.24 23.33 26.77
C LYS A 4 2.28 22.25 26.28
N LYS A 5 1.17 22.68 25.67
CA LYS A 5 0.25 21.80 24.95
C LYS A 5 1.03 21.16 23.80
N THR A 6 1.21 19.85 23.87
CA THR A 6 1.77 19.03 22.80
C THR A 6 0.97 19.28 21.54
N LYS A 7 1.63 19.79 20.48
CA LYS A 7 1.07 19.81 19.13
C LYS A 7 0.78 18.37 18.76
N THR A 8 -0.49 17.98 18.77
CA THR A 8 -0.94 16.78 18.08
C THR A 8 -0.53 16.97 16.62
N GLU A 9 0.46 16.20 16.17
CA GLU A 9 0.83 16.19 14.76
C GLU A 9 -0.44 15.90 13.94
N PRO A 10 -0.75 16.72 12.92
CA PRO A 10 -1.93 16.48 12.11
C PRO A 10 -1.81 15.07 11.54
N ASN A 11 -2.84 14.26 11.83
CA ASN A 11 -3.00 12.94 11.28
C ASN A 11 -2.98 13.09 9.75
N LEU A 12 -1.83 12.79 9.14
CA LEU A 12 -1.61 12.82 7.69
C LEU A 12 -2.43 11.65 7.12
N LEU A 13 -3.74 11.87 6.98
CA LEU A 13 -4.57 11.04 6.11
C LEU A 13 -3.90 11.10 4.74
N ALA A 14 -3.20 10.00 4.40
CA ALA A 14 -2.41 9.86 3.20
C ALA A 14 -3.27 10.30 2.01
N THR A 15 -2.79 11.32 1.30
CA THR A 15 -3.27 11.68 -0.04
C THR A 15 -3.42 10.40 -0.86
N PRO A 16 -4.45 10.29 -1.72
CA PRO A 16 -4.70 9.08 -2.48
C PRO A 16 -3.44 8.77 -3.29
N LYS A 17 -2.70 7.76 -2.84
CA LYS A 17 -1.45 7.30 -3.43
C LYS A 17 -1.85 6.83 -4.82
N ASN A 18 -1.53 7.63 -5.84
CA ASN A 18 -1.70 7.38 -7.26
C ASN A 18 -2.82 6.37 -7.60
N PRO A 19 -3.97 6.79 -8.18
CA PRO A 19 -5.06 5.87 -8.47
C PRO A 19 -4.62 4.70 -9.35
N ASN A 20 -3.50 4.81 -10.07
CA ASN A 20 -2.96 3.76 -10.93
C ASN A 20 -1.99 2.80 -10.22
N LEU A 21 -1.94 2.78 -8.88
CA LEU A 21 -0.98 1.97 -8.13
C LEU A 21 -1.63 1.28 -6.93
N CYS A 22 -1.58 -0.05 -6.92
CA CYS A 22 -1.85 -0.89 -5.76
C CYS A 22 -0.53 -1.37 -5.14
N PHE A 23 -0.45 -1.46 -3.82
CA PHE A 23 0.74 -2.01 -3.17
C PHE A 23 0.42 -2.62 -1.82
N VAL A 24 1.24 -3.61 -1.45
CA VAL A 24 1.28 -4.14 -0.09
C VAL A 24 2.70 -4.04 0.47
N LEU A 25 2.78 -3.65 1.73
CA LEU A 25 4.01 -3.64 2.51
C LEU A 25 4.04 -4.88 3.40
N PHE A 26 5.12 -5.66 3.32
CA PHE A 26 5.31 -6.79 4.19
C PHE A 26 5.99 -6.35 5.50
N PRO A 27 5.47 -6.75 6.67
CA PRO A 27 6.02 -6.34 7.96
C PRO A 27 7.43 -6.91 8.15
N SER A 28 8.34 -6.06 8.65
CA SER A 28 9.75 -6.40 8.86
C SER A 28 9.99 -7.26 10.10
N ALA A 29 9.25 -7.00 11.18
CA ALA A 29 9.51 -7.59 12.48
C ALA A 29 9.01 -9.05 12.60
N HIS A 30 8.02 -9.46 11.80
CA HIS A 30 7.36 -10.76 11.94
C HIS A 30 6.84 -11.29 10.60
N LEU A 31 7.71 -11.40 9.60
CA LEU A 31 7.35 -12.04 8.32
C LEU A 31 7.15 -13.55 8.54
N THR A 32 5.92 -13.92 8.84
CA THR A 32 5.45 -15.32 8.93
C THR A 32 4.61 -15.65 7.71
N ALA A 33 4.40 -16.95 7.45
CA ALA A 33 3.47 -17.38 6.41
C ALA A 33 2.08 -16.74 6.58
N SER A 34 1.63 -16.60 7.84
CA SER A 34 0.35 -15.96 8.18
C SER A 34 0.32 -14.47 7.85
N SER A 35 1.35 -13.70 8.22
CA SER A 35 1.39 -12.27 7.88
C SER A 35 1.50 -12.06 6.38
N ALA A 36 2.25 -12.92 5.67
CA ALA A 36 2.34 -12.87 4.21
C ALA A 36 0.98 -13.19 3.56
N ALA A 37 0.26 -14.20 4.06
CA ALA A 37 -1.08 -14.54 3.57
C ALA A 37 -2.08 -13.38 3.75
N VAL A 38 -2.06 -12.70 4.89
CA VAL A 38 -2.91 -11.52 5.15
C VAL A 38 -2.55 -10.37 4.21
N SER A 39 -1.25 -10.10 4.02
CA SER A 39 -0.76 -9.09 3.09
C SER A 39 -1.20 -9.38 1.65
N LEU A 40 -1.02 -10.60 1.17
CA LEU A 40 -1.44 -11.01 -0.17
C LEU A 40 -2.96 -10.97 -0.35
N ARG A 41 -3.73 -11.36 0.68
CA ARG A 41 -5.20 -11.26 0.66
C ARG A 41 -5.66 -9.80 0.57
N SER A 42 -5.00 -8.89 1.30
CA SER A 42 -5.28 -7.45 1.21
C SER A 42 -5.03 -6.93 -0.20
N LEU A 43 -3.90 -7.31 -0.81
CA LEU A 43 -3.59 -6.95 -2.20
C LEU A 43 -4.65 -7.48 -3.17
N TYR A 44 -5.05 -8.75 -3.02
CA TYR A 44 -6.10 -9.35 -3.84
C TYR A 44 -7.42 -8.57 -3.76
N LEU A 45 -7.86 -8.21 -2.55
CA LEU A 45 -9.07 -7.40 -2.36
C LEU A 45 -8.96 -5.99 -2.99
N GLN A 46 -7.75 -5.42 -3.05
CA GLN A 46 -7.51 -4.16 -3.76
C GLN A 46 -7.64 -4.36 -5.27
N LEU A 47 -7.10 -5.46 -5.82
CA LEU A 47 -7.24 -5.82 -7.23
C LEU A 47 -8.71 -6.06 -7.63
N GLU A 48 -9.48 -6.74 -6.80
CA GLU A 48 -10.91 -6.97 -7.06
C GLU A 48 -11.70 -5.65 -7.14
N ARG A 49 -11.31 -4.62 -6.38
CA ARG A 49 -11.93 -3.28 -6.47
C ARG A 49 -11.56 -2.53 -7.74
N GLU A 50 -10.36 -2.77 -8.27
CA GLU A 50 -9.90 -2.15 -9.51
C GLU A 50 -10.50 -2.84 -10.76
N GLY A 51 -11.03 -4.07 -10.61
CA GLY A 51 -12.02 -4.70 -11.49
C GLY A 51 -11.54 -5.05 -12.91
N ASP A 52 -11.32 -4.03 -13.74
CA ASP A 52 -11.15 -4.12 -15.20
C ASP A 52 -9.90 -3.37 -15.71
N ARG A 53 -8.96 -3.09 -14.80
CA ARG A 53 -7.75 -2.34 -15.15
C ARG A 53 -6.66 -3.26 -15.62
N VAL A 54 -6.09 -2.93 -16.78
CA VAL A 54 -4.93 -3.61 -17.32
C VAL A 54 -3.74 -3.37 -16.38
N ILE A 55 -3.10 -4.45 -15.96
CA ILE A 55 -1.88 -4.41 -15.17
C ILE A 55 -0.73 -4.12 -16.14
N GLU A 56 -0.07 -2.97 -15.95
CA GLU A 56 1.12 -2.58 -16.69
C GLU A 56 2.35 -3.35 -16.19
N SER A 57 2.52 -3.43 -14.87
CA SER A 57 3.64 -4.15 -14.27
C SER A 57 3.39 -4.57 -12.83
N ILE A 58 4.07 -5.64 -12.42
CA ILE A 58 4.14 -6.12 -11.04
C ILE A 58 5.61 -6.16 -10.65
N GLN A 59 5.97 -5.48 -9.56
CA GLN A 59 7.35 -5.37 -9.08
C GLN A 59 7.43 -5.66 -7.59
N TYR A 60 8.38 -6.52 -7.22
CA TYR A 60 8.73 -6.74 -5.82
C TYR A 60 10.03 -6.01 -5.49
N ASP A 61 9.95 -5.05 -4.58
CA ASP A 61 11.11 -4.40 -3.98
C ASP A 61 11.47 -5.15 -2.69
N GLU A 62 12.57 -5.90 -2.74
CA GLU A 62 13.07 -6.66 -1.59
C GLU A 62 13.61 -5.75 -0.47
N ALA A 63 14.24 -4.62 -0.83
CA ALA A 63 14.80 -3.68 0.15
C ALA A 63 13.68 -2.98 0.93
N ALA A 64 12.62 -2.57 0.24
CA ALA A 64 11.42 -2.01 0.87
C ALA A 64 10.43 -3.08 1.38
N ARG A 65 10.65 -4.37 1.06
CA ARG A 65 9.71 -5.49 1.27
C ARG A 65 8.30 -5.12 0.83
N ARG A 66 8.19 -4.71 -0.44
CA ARG A 66 6.96 -4.15 -0.98
C ARG A 66 6.65 -4.80 -2.32
N LEU A 67 5.42 -5.27 -2.49
CA LEU A 67 4.90 -5.69 -3.78
C LEU A 67 4.03 -4.56 -4.32
N GLU A 68 4.36 -4.07 -5.50
CA GLU A 68 3.66 -2.99 -6.19
C GLU A 68 3.07 -3.51 -7.50
N ILE A 69 1.83 -3.09 -7.78
CA ILE A 69 1.12 -3.35 -9.02
C ILE A 69 0.78 -1.99 -9.63
N LYS A 70 1.31 -1.74 -10.82
CA LYS A 70 0.99 -0.56 -11.61
C LYS A 70 -0.04 -0.93 -12.65
N PHE A 71 -1.07 -0.10 -12.76
CA PHE A 71 -2.09 -0.24 -13.79
C PHE A 71 -1.84 0.77 -14.90
N GLU A 72 -2.30 0.42 -16.10
CA GLU A 72 -2.35 1.39 -17.18
C GLU A 72 -3.24 2.60 -16.78
N PRO A 73 -2.85 3.82 -17.19
CA PRO A 73 -3.69 4.99 -17.00
C PRO A 73 -5.01 4.83 -17.78
N LYS A 74 -6.14 5.15 -17.15
CA LYS A 74 -7.44 5.16 -17.85
C LYS A 74 -7.43 6.29 -18.89
N GLY A 75 -7.21 5.93 -20.15
CA GLY A 75 -7.24 6.84 -21.30
C GLY A 75 -5.91 6.90 -22.04
N ALA A 76 -5.77 6.03 -23.04
CA ALA A 76 -5.02 6.29 -24.25
C ALA A 76 -6.02 6.31 -25.42
#